data_AF-A0A6G3XS27-F1
#
_entry.id   AF-A0A6G3XS27-F1
#
_cell.length_a   1.000
_cell.length_b   1.000
_cell.length_c   1.000
_cell.angle_alpha   90.00
_cell.angle_beta   90.00
_cell.angle_gamma   90.00
#
_symmetry.space_group_name_H-M   'P 1'
#
loop_
_entity.id
_entity.type
_entity.pdbx_description
1 polymer ?
#
loop_
_entity_poly.entity_id
_entity_poly.type
_entity_poly.pdbx_seq_one_letter_code
_entity_poly.pdbx_strand_id
1 'polypeptide(L)'
;SSRGDGTFDDESPLHQGVATPNPADLWSVVDLTGDGRPDVVALCTGGVRVSAQGEDGAFTPEGGELVLKAFGHGKQAGGWLVDKHPRFLADTTGDGRLD
;
A
#
# COMPACT_ATOMS: atom_id res chain seq x y z
N SER A 1 -16.05 10.13 -7.72
CA SER A 1 -17.06 10.03 -6.64
C SER A 1 -17.62 8.61 -6.62
N SER A 2 -17.55 7.89 -5.49
CA SER A 2 -18.03 6.49 -5.41
C SER A 2 -19.55 6.45 -5.27
N ARG A 3 -20.23 5.55 -6.01
CA ARG A 3 -21.69 5.36 -5.95
C ARG A 3 -22.15 4.43 -4.82
N GLY A 4 -21.22 3.85 -4.05
CA GLY A 4 -21.56 2.91 -2.97
C GLY A 4 -22.12 1.55 -3.44
N ASP A 5 -22.04 1.26 -4.75
CA ASP A 5 -22.48 0.00 -5.37
C ASP A 5 -21.30 -0.83 -5.90
N GLY A 6 -20.07 -0.42 -5.58
CA GLY A 6 -18.84 -1.06 -6.07
C GLY A 6 -18.42 -0.62 -7.48
N THR A 7 -19.09 0.36 -8.10
CA THR A 7 -18.66 0.95 -9.38
C THR A 7 -18.02 2.32 -9.17
N PHE A 8 -16.86 2.52 -9.79
CA PHE A 8 -16.17 3.81 -9.84
C PHE A 8 -16.17 4.27 -11.31
N ASP A 9 -16.74 5.45 -11.58
CA ASP A 9 -16.58 6.08 -12.89
C ASP A 9 -15.11 6.55 -12.99
N ASP A 10 -14.43 6.17 -14.08
CA ASP A 10 -12.98 6.20 -14.29
C ASP A 10 -12.19 5.13 -13.54
N GLU A 11 -12.18 3.93 -14.12
CA GLU A 11 -11.07 2.97 -13.98
C GLU A 11 -9.81 3.59 -14.62
N SER A 12 -9.18 4.56 -13.94
CA SER A 12 -7.79 4.91 -14.20
C SER A 12 -6.94 3.91 -13.44
N PRO A 13 -6.19 3.01 -14.11
CA PRO A 13 -5.30 2.10 -13.40
C PRO A 13 -4.30 2.93 -12.62
N LEU A 14 -4.43 2.97 -11.29
CA LEU A 14 -3.60 3.80 -10.41
C LEU A 14 -2.12 3.38 -10.45
N HIS A 15 -1.78 2.26 -11.10
CA HIS A 15 -0.42 1.74 -11.15
C HIS A 15 -0.13 1.04 -12.49
N GLN A 16 0.49 1.75 -13.43
CA GLN A 16 1.21 1.11 -14.56
C GLN A 16 2.71 0.88 -14.26
N GLY A 17 3.20 1.23 -13.06
CA GLY A 17 4.62 1.27 -12.75
C GLY A 17 5.20 0.23 -11.76
N VAL A 18 4.39 -0.60 -11.09
CA VAL A 18 4.92 -1.68 -10.23
C VAL A 18 5.10 -2.95 -11.05
N ALA A 19 6.13 -3.73 -10.74
CA ALA A 19 6.32 -5.11 -11.15
C ALA A 19 4.98 -5.82 -11.38
N THR A 20 4.87 -6.55 -12.50
CA THR A 20 3.69 -7.35 -12.89
C THR A 20 2.87 -7.78 -11.67
N PRO A 21 1.63 -7.29 -11.51
CA PRO A 21 0.83 -7.50 -10.30
C PRO A 21 0.87 -8.96 -9.88
N ASN A 22 1.34 -9.22 -8.66
CA ASN A 22 1.39 -10.58 -8.15
C ASN A 22 0.18 -10.77 -7.22
N PRO A 23 -0.61 -11.85 -7.37
CA PRO A 23 -1.71 -12.15 -6.46
C PRO A 23 -1.30 -12.26 -4.97
N ALA A 24 -0.01 -12.44 -4.69
CA ALA A 24 0.55 -12.45 -3.34
C ALA A 24 0.85 -11.04 -2.78
N ASP A 25 0.75 -9.98 -3.59
CA ASP A 25 0.91 -8.61 -3.12
C ASP A 25 -0.35 -8.19 -2.34
N LEU A 26 -0.16 -7.61 -1.16
CA LEU A 26 -1.25 -7.05 -0.35
C LEU A 26 -1.19 -5.53 -0.40
N TRP A 27 -2.34 -4.90 -0.66
CA TRP A 27 -2.47 -3.45 -0.79
C TRP A 27 -3.40 -2.91 0.30
N SER A 28 -3.09 -1.74 0.83
CA SER A 28 -3.90 -1.03 1.81
C SER A 28 -3.86 0.46 1.51
N VAL A 29 -4.97 1.15 1.81
CA VAL A 29 -5.13 2.59 1.59
C VAL A 29 -5.49 3.23 2.92
N VAL A 30 -4.55 3.96 3.51
CA VAL A 30 -4.63 4.49 4.89
C VAL A 30 -3.86 5.80 4.98
N ASP A 31 -4.25 6.72 5.86
CA ASP A 31 -3.45 7.91 6.16
C ASP A 31 -2.28 7.55 7.10
N LEU A 32 -1.06 7.49 6.58
CA LEU A 32 0.16 7.23 7.35
C LEU A 32 0.85 8.53 7.77
N THR A 33 0.61 9.62 7.04
CA THR A 33 1.30 10.89 7.25
C THR A 33 0.55 11.84 8.19
N GLY A 34 -0.71 11.54 8.51
CA GLY A 34 -1.64 12.34 9.30
C GLY A 34 -2.00 13.68 8.67
N ASP A 35 -1.93 13.78 7.34
CA ASP A 35 -2.29 14.99 6.60
C ASP A 35 -3.77 14.97 6.17
N GLY A 36 -4.51 13.93 6.54
CA GLY A 36 -5.92 13.73 6.19
C GLY A 36 -6.12 13.18 4.77
N ARG A 37 -5.06 12.84 4.04
CA ARG A 37 -5.12 12.19 2.72
C ARG A 37 -4.70 10.72 2.84
N PRO A 38 -5.35 9.82 2.09
CA PRO A 38 -4.94 8.42 2.07
C PRO A 38 -3.63 8.20 1.32
N ASP A 39 -2.72 7.46 1.94
CA ASP A 39 -1.51 6.90 1.32
C ASP A 39 -1.75 5.46 0.87
N VAL A 40 -0.92 4.94 -0.04
CA VAL A 40 -0.94 3.53 -0.47
C VAL A 40 0.20 2.78 0.19
N VAL A 41 -0.10 1.64 0.80
CA VAL A 41 0.87 0.68 1.33
C VAL A 41 0.77 -0.62 0.55
N ALA A 42 1.90 -1.12 0.05
CA ALA A 42 1.98 -2.39 -0.66
C ALA A 42 3.02 -3.32 -0.02
N LEU A 43 2.56 -4.49 0.44
CA LEU A 43 3.42 -5.60 0.85
C LEU A 43 3.67 -6.48 -0.37
N CYS A 44 4.85 -6.36 -0.97
CA CYS A 44 5.17 -7.02 -2.24
C CYS A 44 6.41 -7.91 -2.12
N THR A 45 6.85 -8.49 -3.25
CA THR A 45 8.00 -9.41 -3.32
C THR A 45 9.23 -8.89 -2.55
N GLY A 46 9.54 -7.60 -2.68
CA GLY A 46 10.74 -6.98 -2.11
C GLY A 46 10.59 -6.44 -0.69
N GLY A 47 9.38 -6.42 -0.13
CA GLY A 47 9.08 -5.84 1.18
C GLY A 47 7.95 -4.81 1.12
N VAL A 48 7.96 -3.86 2.05
CA VAL A 48 6.93 -2.82 2.20
C VAL A 48 7.27 -1.62 1.32
N ARG A 49 6.33 -1.24 0.46
CA ARG A 49 6.38 0.01 -0.30
C ARG A 49 5.28 0.95 0.13
N VAL A 50 5.58 2.25 0.15
CA VAL A 50 4.61 3.31 0.46
C VAL A 50 4.61 4.35 -0.66
N SER A 51 3.44 4.80 -1.07
CA SER A 51 3.27 5.92 -1.99
C SER A 51 2.32 6.92 -1.36
N ALA A 52 2.82 8.12 -1.05
CA ALA A 52 2.03 9.14 -0.37
C ALA A 52 1.20 9.93 -1.38
N GLN A 53 0.01 10.38 -0.97
CA GLN A 53 -0.82 11.24 -1.80
C GLN A 53 -0.44 12.71 -1.65
N GLY A 54 0.02 13.32 -2.75
CA GLY A 54 0.26 14.75 -2.84
C GLY A 54 -1.02 15.59 -2.81
N GLU A 55 -0.88 16.90 -2.62
CA GLU A 55 -2.01 17.84 -2.58
C GLU A 55 -2.81 17.91 -3.89
N ASP A 56 -2.17 17.56 -5.01
CA ASP A 56 -2.77 17.46 -6.34
C ASP A 56 -3.49 16.12 -6.58
N GLY A 57 -3.49 15.23 -5.58
CA GLY A 57 -4.08 13.90 -5.64
C GLY A 57 -3.16 12.84 -6.26
N ALA A 58 -1.95 13.20 -6.71
CA ALA A 58 -1.02 12.28 -7.32
C ALA A 58 -0.28 11.44 -6.27
N PHE A 59 -0.04 10.17 -6.57
CA PHE A 59 0.73 9.25 -5.73
C PHE A 59 2.20 9.29 -6.13
N THR A 60 3.09 9.68 -5.21
CA THR A 60 4.51 9.82 -5.50
C THR A 60 5.38 9.11 -4.46
N PRO A 61 6.50 8.48 -4.87
CA PRO A 61 6.91 8.23 -6.26
C PRO A 61 6.02 7.17 -6.93
N GLU A 62 6.02 7.16 -8.28
CA GLU A 62 5.31 6.15 -9.06
C GLU A 62 5.80 4.74 -8.67
N GLY A 63 4.87 3.88 -8.26
CA GLY A 63 5.16 2.53 -7.80
C GLY A 63 5.64 2.39 -6.35
N GLY A 64 5.64 3.49 -5.59
CA GLY A 64 5.92 3.51 -4.16
C GLY A 64 7.40 3.34 -3.80
N GLU A 65 7.82 4.07 -2.78
CA GLU A 65 9.15 3.97 -2.20
C GLU A 65 9.27 2.69 -1.37
N LEU A 66 10.36 1.93 -1.54
CA LEU A 66 10.65 0.76 -0.71
C LEU A 66 11.17 1.22 0.65
N VAL A 67 10.27 1.35 1.62
CA VAL A 67 10.58 1.82 2.97
C VAL A 67 11.14 0.72 3.87
N LEU A 68 10.83 -0.55 3.59
CA LEU A 68 11.31 -1.68 4.39
C LEU A 68 11.53 -2.96 3.58
N LYS A 69 12.73 -3.55 3.69
CA LYS A 69 13.11 -4.82 3.03
C LYS A 69 12.75 -6.06 3.85
N ALA A 70 11.53 -6.08 4.39
CA ALA A 70 10.99 -7.17 5.20
C ALA A 70 9.48 -7.31 4.96
N PHE A 71 8.88 -8.38 5.50
CA PHE A 71 7.45 -8.69 5.37
C PHE A 71 6.96 -8.94 3.94
N GLY A 72 7.87 -9.14 2.99
CA GLY A 72 7.57 -9.46 1.60
C GLY A 72 7.50 -10.97 1.36
N HIS A 73 6.79 -11.38 0.32
CA HIS A 73 6.66 -12.80 -0.05
C HIS A 73 7.91 -13.36 -0.74
N GLY A 74 8.83 -12.50 -1.20
CA GLY A 74 10.15 -12.92 -1.67
C GLY A 74 11.04 -13.40 -0.53
N LYS A 75 11.88 -14.41 -0.79
CA LYS A 75 12.81 -14.98 0.21
C LYS A 75 13.74 -13.93 0.81
N GLN A 76 14.16 -12.96 0.01
CA GLN A 76 15.01 -11.83 0.41
C GLN A 76 14.33 -10.88 1.40
N ALA A 77 13.00 -10.92 1.49
CA ALA A 77 12.19 -10.08 2.37
C ALA A 77 11.45 -10.90 3.45
N GLY A 78 11.87 -12.15 3.68
CA GLY A 78 11.38 -13.02 4.75
C GLY A 78 10.37 -14.10 4.32
N GLY A 79 9.88 -14.10 3.07
CA GLY A 79 9.01 -15.17 2.58
C GLY A 79 7.59 -15.17 3.18
N TRP A 80 7.05 -14.00 3.49
CA TRP A 80 5.75 -13.85 4.14
C TRP A 80 4.59 -14.09 3.18
N LEU A 81 3.85 -15.17 3.42
CA LEU A 81 2.66 -15.59 2.67
C LEU A 81 1.35 -15.12 3.34
N VAL A 82 0.39 -14.66 2.54
CA VAL A 82 -0.90 -14.10 3.01
C VAL A 82 -1.72 -15.09 3.85
N ASP A 83 -1.72 -16.37 3.47
CA ASP A 83 -2.48 -17.44 4.12
C ASP A 83 -1.85 -17.95 5.43
N LYS A 84 -0.58 -17.63 5.69
CA LYS A 84 0.19 -18.16 6.82
C LYS A 84 0.72 -17.10 7.77
N HIS A 85 0.83 -15.87 7.30
CA HIS A 85 1.44 -14.78 8.05
C HIS A 85 0.55 -13.54 7.95
N PRO A 86 -0.47 -13.46 8.84
CA PRO A 86 -1.31 -12.27 8.96
C PRO A 86 -0.46 -11.03 9.21
N ARG A 87 -0.76 -9.95 8.51
CA ARG A 87 -0.09 -8.65 8.59
C ARG A 87 -1.17 -7.59 8.64
N PHE A 88 -1.04 -6.65 9.57
CA PHE A 88 -2.00 -5.59 9.83
C PHE A 88 -1.24 -4.29 10.05
N LEU A 89 -1.81 -3.20 9.58
CA LEU A 89 -1.41 -1.85 9.96
C LEU A 89 -2.23 -1.45 11.20
N ALA A 90 -1.58 -0.93 12.22
CA ALA A 90 -2.22 -0.58 13.48
C ALA A 90 -1.55 0.65 14.09
N ASP A 91 -2.34 1.57 14.65
CA ASP A 91 -1.79 2.65 15.47
C ASP A 91 -1.28 2.06 16.79
N THR A 92 0.05 1.95 16.91
CA THR A 92 0.71 1.42 18.11
C THR A 92 1.18 2.51 19.05
N THR A 93 1.16 3.77 18.61
CA THR A 93 1.66 4.92 19.36
C THR A 93 0.56 5.77 19.98
N GLY A 94 -0.67 5.66 19.48
CA GLY A 94 -1.84 6.43 19.89
C GLY A 94 -1.90 7.83 19.29
N ASP A 95 -1.16 8.11 18.23
CA ASP A 95 -1.12 9.44 17.57
C ASP A 95 -2.16 9.60 16.46
N GLY A 96 -2.96 8.56 16.20
CA GLY A 96 -3.99 8.54 15.17
C GLY A 96 -3.49 8.14 13.78
N ARG A 97 -2.22 7.74 13.64
CA ARG A 97 -1.63 7.20 12.40
C ARG A 97 -1.40 5.71 12.54
N LEU A 98 -1.57 4.97 11.46
CA LEU A 98 -1.22 3.54 11.48
C LEU A 98 0.30 3.36 11.31
N ASP A 99 0.85 2.40 12.05
CA ASP A 99 2.24 1.93 11.95
C ASP A 99 2.33 0.59 11.19
#